data_AF-A0A6M4C9N3-F1
#
_entry.id   AF-A0A6M4C9N3-F1
#
_cell.length_a   1.000
_cell.length_b   1.000
_cell.length_c   1.000
_cell.angle_alpha   90.00
_cell.angle_beta   90.00
_cell.angle_gamma   90.00
#
_symmetry.space_group_name_H-M   'P 1'
#
loop_
_entity.id
_entity.type
_entity.pdbx_description
1 polymer ?
#
loop_
_entity_poly.entity_id
_entity_poly.type
_entity_poly.pdbx_seq_one_letter_code
_entity_poly.pdbx_strand_id
1 'polypeptide(L)'
;MAEGEANSGKAAEPSPKPAEPPKQDYIHVRARRGQATDSHSLAERARREKISERMKILQDLVPGCNKVIGKALVLDEIINYIQSLQRQV
;
A
#
# COMPACT_ATOMS: atom_id res chain seq x y z
N MET A 1 21.67 -40.78 -25.75
CA MET A 1 22.57 -40.02 -24.86
C MET A 1 23.38 -39.13 -25.77
N ALA A 2 23.21 -37.80 -25.67
CA ALA A 2 23.92 -36.84 -26.49
C ALA A 2 25.24 -36.43 -25.81
N GLU A 3 26.32 -36.41 -26.59
CA GLU A 3 27.66 -35.95 -26.26
C GLU A 3 27.73 -34.40 -26.24
N GLY A 4 28.79 -33.85 -25.62
CA GLY A 4 29.26 -32.50 -25.95
C GLY A 4 29.89 -31.71 -24.79
N GLU A 5 31.17 -31.95 -24.51
CA GLU A 5 32.06 -30.94 -23.91
C GLU A 5 32.37 -29.84 -24.94
N ALA A 6 32.45 -28.57 -24.51
CA ALA A 6 33.39 -27.60 -25.08
C ALA A 6 33.53 -26.35 -24.20
N ASN A 7 34.72 -25.77 -24.30
CA ASN A 7 35.42 -24.94 -23.33
C ASN A 7 35.63 -23.50 -23.86
N SER A 8 35.64 -22.54 -22.93
CA SER A 8 36.30 -21.21 -22.89
C SER A 8 36.05 -20.09 -23.92
N GLY A 9 36.04 -18.86 -23.36
CA GLY A 9 36.47 -17.59 -23.98
C GLY A 9 35.34 -16.54 -24.03
N LYS A 10 35.50 -15.24 -23.75
CA LYS A 10 36.65 -14.38 -23.42
C LYS A 10 36.13 -12.96 -23.06
N ALA A 11 36.67 -12.39 -21.97
CA ALA A 11 36.97 -10.98 -21.59
C ALA A 11 36.07 -9.73 -21.92
N ALA A 12 35.87 -8.94 -20.84
CA ALA A 12 35.88 -7.45 -20.68
C ALA A 12 34.72 -6.61 -21.27
N GLU A 13 34.03 -5.71 -20.54
CA GLU A 13 34.51 -4.53 -19.77
C GLU A 13 33.66 -4.18 -18.51
N PRO A 14 34.13 -3.28 -17.60
CA PRO A 14 33.62 -3.09 -16.25
C PRO A 14 32.64 -1.91 -16.10
N SER A 15 31.39 -2.17 -15.70
CA SER A 15 30.49 -1.13 -15.20
C SER A 15 30.80 -0.84 -13.72
N PRO A 16 30.86 0.42 -13.26
CA PRO A 16 31.12 0.73 -11.86
C PRO A 16 29.94 0.24 -11.03
N LYS A 17 30.16 -0.80 -10.23
CA LYS A 17 29.20 -1.25 -9.23
C LYS A 17 29.03 -0.11 -8.22
N PRO A 18 27.83 0.46 -8.03
CA PRO A 18 27.62 1.42 -6.96
C PRO A 18 27.99 0.71 -5.65
N ALA A 19 28.86 1.36 -4.87
CA ALA A 19 29.37 0.83 -3.61
C ALA A 19 28.20 0.32 -2.76
N GLU A 20 28.18 -0.99 -2.48
CA GLU A 20 27.21 -1.56 -1.57
C GLU A 20 27.37 -0.85 -0.22
N PRO A 21 26.29 -0.23 0.32
CA PRO A 21 26.35 0.37 1.64
C PRO A 21 26.83 -0.69 2.65
N PRO A 22 27.62 -0.31 3.66
CA PRO A 22 28.20 -1.25 4.61
C PRO A 22 27.10 -2.14 5.18
N LYS A 23 27.35 -3.45 5.20
CA LYS A 23 26.46 -4.48 5.76
C LYS A 23 26.34 -4.24 7.26
N GLN A 24 25.53 -3.25 7.64
CA GLN A 24 25.09 -3.04 9.00
C GLN A 24 24.21 -4.22 9.35
N ASP A 25 24.47 -4.85 10.48
CA ASP A 25 23.68 -5.96 11.00
C ASP A 25 22.21 -5.52 11.10
N TYR A 26 21.42 -5.84 10.07
CA TYR A 26 20.01 -5.51 10.04
C TYR A 26 19.32 -6.43 11.05
N ILE A 27 19.08 -5.90 12.25
CA ILE A 27 18.19 -6.55 13.18
C ILE A 27 16.80 -6.50 12.53
N HIS A 28 16.34 -7.63 12.03
CA HIS A 28 14.99 -7.77 11.45
C HIS A 28 13.93 -7.75 12.56
N VAL A 29 13.80 -6.60 13.23
CA VAL A 29 12.67 -6.32 14.11
C VAL A 29 11.56 -5.76 13.24
N ARG A 30 10.32 -6.21 13.47
CA ARG A 30 9.14 -5.59 12.88
C ARG A 30 9.17 -4.08 13.14
N ALA A 31 9.24 -3.29 12.07
CA ALA A 31 9.11 -1.84 12.17
C ALA A 31 7.79 -1.49 12.87
N ARG A 32 7.85 -0.58 13.86
CA ARG A 32 6.66 -0.09 14.57
C ARG A 32 5.75 0.66 13.59
N ARG A 33 4.47 0.79 13.93
CA ARG A 33 3.51 1.57 13.13
C ARG A 33 4.08 2.97 12.88
N GLY A 34 4.21 3.35 11.62
CA GLY A 34 4.78 4.64 11.21
C GLY A 34 6.27 4.63 10.85
N GLN A 35 7.01 3.55 11.15
CA GLN A 35 8.47 3.48 10.94
C GLN A 35 8.91 3.06 9.53
N ALA A 36 7.98 2.78 8.61
CA ALA A 36 8.38 2.60 7.23
C ALA A 36 8.91 3.94 6.69
N THR A 37 10.19 3.96 6.33
CA THR A 37 10.92 5.13 5.82
C THR A 37 11.12 5.09 4.30
N ASP A 38 10.75 4.00 3.64
CA ASP A 38 10.78 3.92 2.18
C ASP A 38 9.66 4.76 1.56
N SER A 39 9.94 5.35 0.40
CA SER A 39 9.04 6.27 -0.29
C SER A 39 7.71 5.61 -0.66
N HIS A 40 7.73 4.33 -1.02
CA HIS A 40 6.54 3.57 -1.39
C HIS A 40 5.58 3.43 -0.20
N SER A 41 6.08 2.98 0.95
CA SER A 41 5.28 2.83 2.16
C SER A 41 4.75 4.16 2.68
N LEU A 42 5.51 5.25 2.55
CA LEU A 42 5.06 6.59 2.93
C LEU A 42 3.90 7.06 2.04
N ALA A 43 4.03 6.90 0.73
CA ALA A 43 2.97 7.26 -0.22
C ALA A 43 1.68 6.46 0.03
N GLU A 44 1.80 5.15 0.29
CA GLU A 44 0.65 4.30 0.60
C GLU A 44 -0.02 4.72 1.92
N ARG A 45 0.75 5.07 2.94
CA ARG A 45 0.20 5.60 4.20
C ARG A 45 -0.63 6.85 3.97
N ALA A 46 -0.10 7.82 3.21
CA ALA A 46 -0.81 9.05 2.89
C ALA A 46 -2.12 8.78 2.12
N ARG A 47 -2.13 7.79 1.21
CA ARG A 47 -3.37 7.36 0.54
C ARG A 47 -4.40 6.81 1.53
N ARG A 48 -3.98 5.96 2.46
CA ARG A 48 -4.88 5.37 3.49
C ARG A 48 -5.45 6.42 4.44
N GLU A 49 -4.65 7.41 4.81
CA GLU A 49 -5.07 8.53 5.66
C GLU A 49 -6.14 9.36 4.94
N LYS A 50 -5.89 9.75 3.68
CA LYS A 50 -6.86 10.47 2.86
C LYS A 50 -8.18 9.71 2.68
N ILE A 51 -8.12 8.39 2.47
CA ILE A 51 -9.34 7.57 2.39
C ILE A 51 -10.08 7.57 3.74
N SER A 52 -9.35 7.44 4.85
CA SER A 52 -9.95 7.38 6.19
C SER A 52 -10.61 8.71 6.59
N GLU A 53 -10.01 9.84 6.21
CA GLU A 53 -10.58 11.17 6.41
C GLU A 53 -11.88 11.34 5.61
N ARG A 54 -11.88 10.97 4.32
CA ARG A 54 -13.10 11.00 3.51
C ARG A 54 -14.21 10.09 4.05
N MET A 55 -13.84 8.90 4.54
CA MET A 55 -14.80 8.00 5.18
C MET A 55 -15.43 8.62 6.44
N LYS A 56 -14.67 9.38 7.23
CA LYS A 56 -15.18 10.07 8.42
C LYS A 56 -16.16 11.18 8.02
N ILE A 57 -15.80 12.00 7.04
CA ILE A 57 -16.70 13.05 6.52
C ILE A 57 -18.02 12.44 6.03
N LEU A 58 -17.95 11.32 5.30
CA LEU A 58 -19.17 10.63 4.86
C LEU A 58 -20.03 10.12 6.02
N GLN A 59 -19.43 9.58 7.07
CA GLN A 59 -20.16 9.16 8.28
C GLN A 59 -20.86 10.32 8.98
N ASP A 60 -20.20 11.49 9.04
CA ASP A 60 -20.75 12.69 9.67
C ASP A 60 -21.95 13.28 8.89
N LEU A 61 -21.99 13.08 7.56
CA LEU A 61 -23.05 13.59 6.68
C LEU A 61 -24.26 12.66 6.57
N VAL A 62 -24.07 11.35 6.70
CA VAL A 62 -25.14 10.37 6.48
C VAL A 62 -25.86 10.02 7.78
N PRO A 63 -27.19 10.24 7.87
CA PRO A 63 -27.97 9.87 9.05
C PRO A 63 -27.83 8.39 9.40
N GLY A 64 -27.60 8.07 10.67
CA GLY A 64 -27.51 6.68 11.16
C GLY A 64 -26.15 6.01 10.98
N CYS A 65 -25.23 6.59 10.20
CA CYS A 65 -23.95 5.97 9.88
C CYS A 65 -23.01 5.82 11.09
N ASN A 66 -23.06 6.75 12.06
CA ASN A 66 -22.25 6.75 13.28
C ASN A 66 -22.48 5.55 14.21
N LYS A 67 -23.59 4.82 14.04
CA LYS A 67 -23.92 3.63 14.85
C LYS A 67 -23.40 2.34 14.23
N VAL A 68 -22.91 2.39 12.99
CA VAL A 68 -22.49 1.23 12.22
C VAL A 68 -21.00 0.96 12.42
N ILE A 69 -20.68 -0.27 12.80
CA ILE A 69 -19.30 -0.71 13.00
C ILE A 69 -18.83 -1.43 11.73
N GLY A 70 -17.77 -0.90 11.12
CA GLY A 70 -17.09 -1.54 9.99
C GLY A 70 -17.26 -0.77 8.68
N LYS A 71 -16.20 -0.74 7.88
CA LYS A 71 -16.13 0.11 6.67
C LYS A 71 -17.11 -0.31 5.58
N ALA A 72 -17.37 -1.61 5.42
CA ALA A 72 -18.29 -2.11 4.38
C ALA A 72 -19.73 -1.67 4.69
N LEU A 73 -20.21 -1.95 5.90
CA LEU A 73 -21.56 -1.58 6.32
C LEU A 73 -21.78 -0.06 6.31
N VAL A 74 -20.77 0.73 6.69
CA VAL A 74 -20.81 2.20 6.55
C VAL A 74 -21.05 2.61 5.09
N LEU A 75 -20.37 1.97 4.13
CA LEU A 75 -20.58 2.25 2.71
C LEU A 75 -21.97 1.84 2.24
N ASP A 76 -22.49 0.71 2.72
CA ASP A 76 -23.85 0.27 2.39
C ASP A 76 -24.90 1.29 2.86
N GLU A 77 -24.77 1.80 4.09
CA GLU A 77 -25.66 2.85 4.61
C GLU A 77 -25.58 4.14 3.79
N ILE A 78 -24.37 4.53 3.36
CA ILE A 78 -24.18 5.72 2.51
C ILE A 78 -24.90 5.52 1.16
N ILE A 79 -24.75 4.35 0.54
CA ILE A 79 -25.42 4.02 -0.72
C ILE A 79 -26.94 4.07 -0.54
N ASN A 80 -27.46 3.45 0.53
CA ASN A 80 -28.88 3.45 0.85
C ASN A 80 -29.43 4.87 1.02
N TYR A 81 -28.70 5.73 1.73
CA TYR A 81 -29.12 7.12 1.93
C TYR A 81 -29.18 7.89 0.60
N ILE A 82 -28.18 7.77 -0.26
CA ILE A 82 -28.17 8.42 -1.58
C ILE A 82 -29.34 7.92 -2.45
N GLN A 83 -29.60 6.62 -2.49
CA GLN A 83 -30.74 6.05 -3.21
C GLN A 83 -32.10 6.52 -2.65
N SER A 84 -32.19 6.77 -1.35
CA SER A 84 -33.40 7.33 -0.73
C SER A 84 -33.64 8.77 -1.19
N LEU A 85 -32.59 9.60 -1.26
CA LEU A 85 -32.67 10.98 -1.72
C LEU A 85 -33.06 11.06 -3.20
N GLN A 86 -32.49 10.20 -4.04
CA GLN A 86 -32.81 10.15 -5.47
C GLN A 86 -34.29 9.82 -5.75
N ARG A 87 -34.97 9.10 -4.85
CA ARG A 87 -36.39 8.75 -4.98
C ARG A 87 -37.35 9.85 -4.53
N GLN A 88 -36.85 10.88 -3.83
CA GLN A 88 -37.66 12.00 -3.33
C GLN A 88 -37.75 13.15 -4.34
N VAL A 89 -37.10 13.03 -5.50
CA VAL A 89 -37.12 13.97 -6.62
C VAL A 89 -37.87 13.34 -7.78
#